data_AF-A0A820EI05-F1
#
_entry.id   AF-A0A820EI05-F1
#
_cell.length_a   1.000
_cell.length_b   1.000
_cell.length_c   1.000
_cell.angle_alpha   90.00
_cell.angle_beta   90.00
_cell.angle_gamma   90.00
#
_symmetry.space_group_name_H-M   'P 1'
#
loop_
_entity.id
_entity.type
_entity.pdbx_description
1 polymer ?
#
loop_
_entity_poly.entity_id
_entity_poly.type
_entity_poly.pdbx_seq_one_letter_code
_entity_poly.pdbx_strand_id
1 'polypeptide(L)'
;MKKRSGDAETALSTEATTTITTETITMSSTIWLNPILLVDVNEDAKLDIIVGNDDEKTIMIFLNLGNGTFIQSKMVSHVIEPSRITIGDINNDGKVDIIAPSSISMDIIVFYNVGNGNFNNSMIIPTEAIVSIVKAVDMNKDNKVDLVALDSSTDHIITLLNDGNGVFSKQIRYENITFRSNFQVIDMNNDALPDIVVIRTGYGSSMFVLLNTNNGNFIEQERPPYSLTPSFIEAIDINGDNEMDLVMGFSNYFHIYFAFRNGTFADPIDYHSDYQLSSLETANFDNENKMYIILTHLRNNRISIFSNTGNGTFGEPKIINNIDQSNYASLIDINGEGNAELVVANDQTIKILHLRC
;
A
#
# COMPACT_ATOMS: atom_id res chain seq x y z
N MET A 1 -28.98 -13.79 -19.70
CA MET A 1 -27.79 -14.65 -19.79
C MET A 1 -26.93 -14.37 -18.58
N LYS A 2 -26.80 -15.33 -17.65
CA LYS A 2 -25.87 -15.24 -16.52
C LYS A 2 -24.45 -15.37 -17.08
N LYS A 3 -23.63 -14.31 -17.02
CA LYS A 3 -22.18 -14.42 -17.21
C LYS A 3 -21.64 -15.29 -16.06
N ARG A 4 -20.86 -16.31 -16.39
CA ARG A 4 -20.21 -17.20 -15.43
C ARG A 4 -19.11 -16.43 -14.71
N SER A 5 -19.14 -16.44 -13.39
CA SER A 5 -18.20 -15.83 -12.46
C SER A 5 -17.09 -16.82 -12.04
N GLY A 6 -16.57 -17.63 -12.96
CA GLY A 6 -15.71 -18.78 -12.63
C GLY A 6 -14.26 -18.70 -13.12
N ASP A 7 -13.88 -17.68 -13.90
CA ASP A 7 -12.67 -17.80 -14.72
C ASP A 7 -11.38 -17.46 -13.96
N ALA A 8 -11.41 -16.56 -12.97
CA ALA A 8 -10.24 -16.21 -12.17
C ALA A 8 -9.84 -17.30 -11.15
N GLU A 9 -10.82 -17.96 -10.51
CA GLU A 9 -10.53 -19.07 -9.58
C GLU A 9 -9.99 -20.29 -10.36
N THR A 10 -10.49 -20.53 -11.58
CA THR A 10 -9.98 -21.61 -12.43
C THR A 10 -8.50 -21.39 -12.81
N ALA A 11 -8.09 -20.12 -13.02
CA ALA A 11 -6.72 -19.75 -13.37
C ALA A 11 -5.73 -19.94 -12.22
N LEU A 12 -6.18 -19.85 -10.98
CA LEU A 12 -5.34 -20.07 -9.79
C LEU A 12 -5.44 -21.49 -9.22
N SER A 13 -6.44 -22.30 -9.60
CA SER A 13 -6.75 -23.59 -8.97
C SER A 13 -6.35 -24.86 -9.74
N THR A 14 -5.81 -24.77 -10.96
CA THR A 14 -5.52 -25.97 -11.78
C THR A 14 -4.05 -26.11 -12.19
N GLU A 15 -3.52 -27.33 -12.14
CA GLU A 15 -2.17 -27.76 -12.62
C GLU A 15 -1.99 -27.66 -14.15
N ALA A 16 -2.86 -26.91 -14.85
CA ALA A 16 -2.67 -26.62 -16.26
C ALA A 16 -1.46 -25.69 -16.44
N THR A 17 -0.66 -25.91 -17.49
CA THR A 17 0.41 -25.01 -17.89
C THR A 17 -0.15 -23.62 -18.14
N THR A 18 -0.07 -22.74 -17.13
CA THR A 18 -0.54 -21.36 -17.20
C THR A 18 0.22 -20.68 -18.33
N THR A 19 -0.49 -20.32 -19.41
CA THR A 19 0.12 -19.54 -20.48
C THR A 19 0.15 -18.10 -20.01
N ILE A 20 1.34 -17.61 -19.65
CA ILE A 20 1.53 -16.24 -19.19
C ILE A 20 1.84 -15.39 -20.42
N THR A 21 0.91 -14.52 -20.81
CA THR A 21 1.23 -13.39 -21.69
C THR A 21 1.67 -12.23 -20.83
N THR A 22 2.75 -11.56 -21.23
CA THR A 22 3.34 -10.45 -20.48
C THR A 22 3.38 -9.19 -21.30
N GLU A 23 2.92 -8.10 -20.72
CA GLU A 23 3.29 -6.76 -21.18
C GLU A 23 4.37 -6.20 -20.27
N THR A 24 5.26 -5.39 -20.82
CA THR A 24 6.44 -4.89 -20.09
C THR A 24 6.64 -3.43 -20.38
N ILE A 25 6.65 -2.64 -19.31
CA ILE A 25 7.10 -1.26 -19.31
C ILE A 25 8.54 -1.26 -18.83
N THR A 26 9.46 -0.76 -19.66
CA THR A 26 10.88 -0.69 -19.33
C THR A 26 11.28 0.76 -19.07
N MET A 27 11.98 0.99 -17.97
CA MET A 27 12.52 2.30 -17.60
C MET A 27 13.96 2.46 -18.08
N SER A 28 14.34 3.68 -18.41
CA SER A 28 15.72 4.03 -18.77
C SER A 28 16.65 4.20 -17.55
N SER A 29 16.08 4.31 -16.35
CA SER A 29 16.77 4.53 -15.08
C SER A 29 16.19 3.63 -13.99
N THR A 30 16.92 3.50 -12.88
CA THR A 30 16.52 2.69 -11.74
C THR A 30 15.31 3.32 -11.03
N ILE A 31 14.26 2.54 -10.81
CA ILE A 31 13.11 2.93 -10.01
C ILE A 31 13.12 2.24 -8.66
N TRP A 32 12.58 2.93 -7.66
CA TRP A 32 12.33 2.35 -6.35
C TRP A 32 10.83 2.17 -6.19
N LEU A 33 10.42 0.92 -6.01
CA LEU A 33 9.05 0.48 -6.25
C LEU A 33 8.12 0.53 -5.05
N ASN A 34 8.58 1.08 -3.93
CA ASN A 34 7.71 1.25 -2.79
C ASN A 34 7.47 2.73 -2.64
N PRO A 35 6.23 3.24 -2.76
CA PRO A 35 5.06 2.53 -3.31
C PRO A 35 4.98 2.57 -4.85
N ILE A 36 4.40 1.52 -5.47
CA ILE A 36 3.70 1.62 -6.76
C ILE A 36 2.26 1.96 -6.44
N LEU A 37 1.74 3.04 -7.00
CA LEU A 37 0.34 3.42 -6.81
C LEU A 37 -0.44 3.07 -8.08
N LEU A 38 -1.59 2.44 -7.88
CA LEU A 38 -2.53 2.08 -8.95
C LEU A 38 -3.81 2.90 -8.75
N VAL A 39 -4.03 3.88 -9.62
CA VAL A 39 -5.15 4.81 -9.49
C VAL A 39 -5.49 5.42 -10.84
N ASP A 40 -6.77 5.66 -11.10
CA ASP A 40 -7.22 6.42 -12.27
C ASP A 40 -6.89 7.92 -12.08
N VAL A 41 -5.85 8.42 -12.78
CA VAL A 41 -5.45 9.84 -12.69
C VAL A 41 -6.04 10.69 -13.80
N ASN A 42 -6.72 10.09 -14.77
CA ASN A 42 -7.26 10.78 -15.95
C ASN A 42 -8.79 10.71 -16.06
N GLU A 43 -9.46 10.08 -15.08
CA GLU A 43 -10.90 9.88 -14.98
C GLU A 43 -11.48 9.02 -16.13
N ASP A 44 -10.71 8.09 -16.70
CA ASP A 44 -11.16 7.20 -17.78
C ASP A 44 -11.66 5.82 -17.29
N ALA A 45 -11.77 5.65 -15.97
CA ALA A 45 -12.16 4.45 -15.24
C ALA A 45 -11.20 3.26 -15.39
N LYS A 46 -9.93 3.51 -15.71
CA LYS A 46 -8.87 2.50 -15.73
C LYS A 46 -7.77 2.89 -14.75
N LEU A 47 -7.20 1.90 -14.09
CA LEU A 47 -6.11 2.13 -13.16
C LEU A 47 -4.83 2.45 -13.94
N ASP A 48 -4.27 3.63 -13.69
CA ASP A 48 -2.97 4.06 -14.16
C ASP A 48 -1.89 3.66 -13.15
N ILE A 49 -0.62 3.67 -13.56
CA ILE A 49 0.52 3.34 -12.70
C ILE A 49 1.31 4.60 -12.38
N ILE A 50 1.57 4.85 -11.10
CA ILE A 50 2.46 5.91 -10.61
C ILE A 50 3.63 5.27 -9.89
N VAL A 51 4.86 5.65 -10.26
CA VAL A 51 6.09 5.15 -9.63
C VAL A 51 7.10 6.25 -9.34
N GLY A 52 7.80 6.11 -8.23
CA GLY A 52 8.89 6.99 -7.86
C GLY A 52 10.23 6.62 -8.51
N ASN A 53 10.95 7.63 -8.98
CA ASN A 53 12.31 7.51 -9.49
C ASN A 53 13.26 8.32 -8.60
N ASP A 54 13.83 7.65 -7.59
CA ASP A 54 14.73 8.29 -6.62
C ASP A 54 16.05 8.77 -7.24
N ASP A 55 16.49 8.15 -8.34
CA ASP A 55 17.73 8.52 -9.06
C ASP A 55 17.54 9.86 -9.79
N GLU A 56 16.43 10.03 -10.50
CA GLU A 56 16.13 11.24 -11.26
C GLU A 56 15.36 12.30 -10.46
N LYS A 57 14.91 11.97 -9.24
CA LYS A 57 14.06 12.85 -8.41
C LYS A 57 12.76 13.23 -9.13
N THR A 58 12.16 12.23 -9.78
CA THR A 58 10.93 12.34 -10.55
C THR A 58 9.88 11.33 -10.11
N ILE A 59 8.62 11.61 -10.42
CA ILE A 59 7.53 10.63 -10.39
C ILE A 59 7.11 10.38 -11.83
N MET A 60 7.07 9.12 -12.22
CA MET A 60 6.63 8.69 -13.54
C MET A 60 5.19 8.20 -13.45
N ILE A 61 4.39 8.58 -14.44
CA ILE A 61 2.97 8.24 -14.54
C ILE A 61 2.79 7.51 -15.87
N PHE A 62 2.17 6.35 -15.83
CA PHE A 62 1.87 5.53 -17.00
C PHE A 62 0.36 5.40 -17.12
N LEU A 63 -0.21 6.03 -18.15
CA LEU A 63 -1.64 5.97 -18.42
C LEU A 63 -2.00 4.67 -19.10
N ASN A 64 -3.04 4.02 -18.59
CA ASN A 64 -3.54 2.76 -19.08
C ASN A 64 -4.48 2.99 -20.27
N LEU A 65 -4.17 2.35 -21.41
CA LEU A 65 -4.98 2.48 -22.61
C LEU A 65 -6.21 1.56 -22.61
N GLY A 66 -6.33 0.64 -21.63
CA GLY A 66 -7.47 -0.26 -21.44
C GLY A 66 -7.43 -1.51 -22.32
N ASN A 67 -6.30 -1.77 -22.94
CA ASN A 67 -6.02 -2.97 -23.71
C ASN A 67 -4.77 -3.69 -23.16
N GLY A 68 -4.41 -3.40 -21.90
CA GLY A 68 -3.17 -3.82 -21.25
C GLY A 68 -1.97 -2.90 -21.53
N THR A 69 -1.98 -2.11 -22.60
CA THR A 69 -0.84 -1.25 -22.92
C THR A 69 -0.85 0.09 -22.16
N PHE A 70 0.34 0.62 -21.91
CA PHE A 70 0.55 1.85 -21.15
C PHE A 70 1.34 2.89 -21.96
N ILE A 71 1.00 4.16 -21.78
CA ILE A 71 1.78 5.28 -22.30
C ILE A 71 2.30 6.14 -21.15
N GLN A 72 3.59 6.46 -21.19
CA GLN A 72 4.16 7.38 -20.20
C GLN A 72 3.58 8.78 -20.40
N SER A 73 2.92 9.31 -19.36
CA SER A 73 2.51 10.72 -19.26
C SER A 73 3.70 11.58 -18.83
N LYS A 74 3.45 12.88 -18.68
CA LYS A 74 4.45 13.84 -18.20
C LYS A 74 4.90 13.47 -16.79
N MET A 75 6.22 13.51 -16.56
CA MET A 75 6.80 13.31 -15.24
C MET A 75 6.55 14.51 -14.32
N VAL A 76 6.35 14.23 -13.04
CA VAL A 76 6.50 15.23 -11.98
C VAL A 76 7.97 15.31 -11.62
N SER A 77 8.51 16.52 -11.54
CA SER A 77 9.94 16.74 -11.30
C SER A 77 10.17 17.42 -9.96
N HIS A 78 11.42 17.42 -9.50
CA HIS A 78 11.85 18.06 -8.24
C HIS A 78 11.22 17.42 -7.00
N VAL A 79 11.06 16.10 -7.02
CA VAL A 79 10.52 15.32 -5.91
C VAL A 79 11.69 14.74 -5.12
N ILE A 80 11.78 15.05 -3.82
CA ILE A 80 12.94 14.67 -3.00
C ILE A 80 12.95 13.17 -2.68
N GLU A 81 11.79 12.65 -2.28
CA GLU A 81 11.57 11.24 -1.90
C GLU A 81 10.43 10.63 -2.72
N PRO A 82 10.59 10.47 -4.05
CA PRO A 82 9.51 9.97 -4.89
C PRO A 82 9.11 8.53 -4.58
N SER A 83 9.97 7.74 -3.92
CA SER A 83 9.62 6.43 -3.33
C SER A 83 8.87 6.52 -1.99
N ARG A 84 8.35 7.67 -1.58
CA ARG A 84 7.54 7.77 -0.34
C ARG A 84 6.24 8.52 -0.57
N ILE A 85 5.81 8.60 -1.83
CA ILE A 85 4.59 9.29 -2.21
C ILE A 85 3.33 8.55 -1.74
N THR A 86 2.27 9.29 -1.52
CA THR A 86 0.90 8.78 -1.37
C THR A 86 -0.02 9.60 -2.28
N ILE A 87 -1.30 9.25 -2.33
CA ILE A 87 -2.30 9.91 -3.14
C ILE A 87 -3.56 10.26 -2.33
N GLY A 88 -4.28 11.30 -2.74
CA GLY A 88 -5.57 11.69 -2.18
C GLY A 88 -6.09 13.00 -2.78
N ASP A 89 -7.40 13.22 -2.79
CA ASP A 89 -8.02 14.47 -3.25
C ASP A 89 -7.91 15.54 -2.15
N ILE A 90 -6.84 16.34 -2.19
CA ILE A 90 -6.50 17.29 -1.11
C ILE A 90 -7.30 18.58 -1.23
N ASN A 91 -7.64 18.97 -2.46
CA ASN A 91 -8.39 20.19 -2.75
C ASN A 91 -9.90 19.98 -2.88
N ASN A 92 -10.38 18.73 -2.80
CA ASN A 92 -11.78 18.32 -2.93
C ASN A 92 -12.39 18.70 -4.30
N ASP A 93 -11.60 18.58 -5.38
CA ASP A 93 -12.04 18.84 -6.75
C ASP A 93 -12.49 17.58 -7.51
N GLY A 94 -12.43 16.42 -6.85
CA GLY A 94 -12.78 15.11 -7.39
C GLY A 94 -11.62 14.38 -8.05
N LYS A 95 -10.41 14.97 -8.09
CA LYS A 95 -9.23 14.38 -8.69
C LYS A 95 -8.22 13.98 -7.63
N VAL A 96 -7.58 12.84 -7.87
CA VAL A 96 -6.53 12.36 -6.99
C VAL A 96 -5.25 13.18 -7.17
N ASP A 97 -4.76 13.79 -6.10
CA ASP A 97 -3.48 14.50 -6.07
C ASP A 97 -2.35 13.57 -5.63
N ILE A 98 -1.11 13.94 -5.98
CA ILE A 98 0.10 13.25 -5.50
C ILE A 98 0.65 14.01 -4.30
N ILE A 99 0.96 13.30 -3.22
CA ILE A 99 1.47 13.87 -1.98
C ILE A 99 2.85 13.27 -1.73
N ALA A 100 3.87 14.11 -1.64
CA ALA A 100 5.27 13.69 -1.49
C ALA A 100 5.88 14.29 -0.22
N PRO A 101 6.52 13.49 0.64
CA PRO A 101 7.32 14.02 1.73
C PRO A 101 8.63 14.61 1.20
N SER A 102 9.20 15.55 1.96
CA SER A 102 10.48 16.17 1.64
C SER A 102 11.33 16.32 2.89
N SER A 103 12.32 15.42 3.03
CA SER A 103 13.29 15.48 4.12
C SER A 103 14.24 16.69 4.04
N ILE A 104 14.37 17.32 2.86
CA ILE A 104 15.22 18.51 2.67
C ILE A 104 14.48 19.79 3.04
N SER A 105 13.24 19.96 2.56
CA SER A 105 12.47 21.18 2.86
C SER A 105 11.75 21.11 4.20
N MET A 106 11.70 19.94 4.85
CA MET A 106 10.98 19.72 6.11
C MET A 106 9.46 19.93 5.98
N ASP A 107 8.93 19.61 4.80
CA ASP A 107 7.55 19.88 4.40
C ASP A 107 6.94 18.68 3.66
N ILE A 108 5.62 18.75 3.46
CA ILE A 108 4.91 17.91 2.51
C ILE A 108 4.62 18.74 1.25
N ILE A 109 4.84 18.17 0.08
CA ILE A 109 4.54 18.79 -1.20
C ILE A 109 3.34 18.06 -1.82
N VAL A 110 2.29 18.79 -2.14
CA VAL A 110 1.13 18.28 -2.88
C VAL A 110 1.25 18.74 -4.32
N PHE A 111 1.21 17.80 -5.26
CA PHE A 111 1.11 18.07 -6.69
C PHE A 111 -0.33 17.86 -7.12
N TYR A 112 -0.98 18.95 -7.53
CA TYR A 112 -2.40 18.92 -7.88
C TYR A 112 -2.63 18.30 -9.25
N ASN A 113 -3.58 17.38 -9.32
CA ASN A 113 -4.03 16.84 -10.60
C ASN A 113 -4.99 17.82 -11.27
N VAL A 114 -4.51 18.47 -12.34
CA VAL A 114 -5.33 19.42 -13.11
C VAL A 114 -6.18 18.72 -14.19
N GLY A 115 -6.17 17.39 -14.24
CA GLY A 115 -6.92 16.54 -15.16
C GLY A 115 -6.07 15.93 -16.27
N ASN A 116 -6.57 14.84 -16.86
CA ASN A 116 -5.88 14.04 -17.89
C ASN A 116 -4.47 13.58 -17.44
N GLY A 117 -4.29 13.27 -16.15
CA GLY A 117 -2.99 12.85 -15.59
C GLY A 117 -1.91 13.94 -15.59
N ASN A 118 -2.27 15.22 -15.43
CA ASN A 118 -1.32 16.34 -15.39
C ASN A 118 -1.16 16.92 -13.98
N PHE A 119 0.09 17.10 -13.55
CA PHE A 119 0.45 17.51 -12.18
C PHE A 119 1.35 18.75 -12.15
N ASN A 120 0.95 19.81 -12.87
CA ASN A 120 1.81 20.99 -13.12
C ASN A 120 1.74 22.07 -12.03
N ASN A 121 0.85 21.93 -11.05
CA ASN A 121 0.71 22.87 -9.93
C ASN A 121 1.08 22.15 -8.63
N SER A 122 1.66 22.88 -7.68
CA SER A 122 2.01 22.29 -6.38
C SER A 122 1.80 23.27 -5.23
N MET A 123 1.62 22.71 -4.04
CA MET A 123 1.51 23.41 -2.78
C MET A 123 2.47 22.80 -1.77
N ILE A 124 3.04 23.64 -0.92
CA ILE A 124 3.85 23.21 0.22
C ILE A 124 2.98 23.31 1.46
N ILE A 125 2.95 22.24 2.24
CA ILE A 125 2.32 22.18 3.55
C ILE A 125 3.43 22.17 4.60
N PRO A 126 3.63 23.28 5.33
CA PRO A 126 4.64 23.36 6.36
C PRO A 126 4.35 22.40 7.51
N THR A 127 5.32 21.56 7.87
CA THR A 127 5.16 20.61 8.98
C THR A 127 6.10 20.86 10.15
N GLU A 128 7.09 21.74 9.97
CA GLU A 128 8.15 21.97 10.97
C GLU A 128 8.82 20.65 11.42
N ALA A 129 8.94 19.67 10.51
CA ALA A 129 9.36 18.30 10.80
C ALA A 129 10.12 17.68 9.62
N ILE A 130 11.00 16.71 9.87
CA ILE A 130 11.63 15.94 8.79
C ILE A 130 10.69 14.79 8.42
N VAL A 131 9.74 15.08 7.55
CA VAL A 131 8.76 14.08 7.11
C VAL A 131 9.43 13.03 6.23
N SER A 132 9.34 11.76 6.63
CA SER A 132 9.88 10.62 5.87
C SER A 132 8.80 9.68 5.32
N ILE A 133 7.60 9.70 5.92
CA ILE A 133 6.44 8.94 5.47
C ILE A 133 5.20 9.82 5.69
N VAL A 134 4.30 9.80 4.72
CA VAL A 134 2.98 10.45 4.79
C VAL A 134 1.91 9.49 4.30
N LYS A 135 0.78 9.48 4.97
CA LYS A 135 -0.44 8.75 4.61
C LYS A 135 -1.59 9.75 4.48
N ALA A 136 -2.49 9.51 3.54
CA ALA A 136 -3.62 10.37 3.24
C ALA A 136 -4.92 9.63 3.56
N VAL A 137 -5.76 10.21 4.41
CA VAL A 137 -6.97 9.56 4.94
C VAL A 137 -7.86 10.59 5.62
N ASP A 138 -9.18 10.42 5.61
CA ASP A 138 -10.11 11.25 6.38
C ASP A 138 -10.08 10.84 7.87
N MET A 139 -9.21 11.50 8.66
CA MET A 139 -8.94 11.14 10.05
C MET A 139 -10.05 11.55 11.01
N ASN A 140 -10.84 12.56 10.67
CA ASN A 140 -11.90 13.10 11.51
C ASN A 140 -13.33 12.83 10.98
N LYS A 141 -13.44 12.18 9.82
CA LYS A 141 -14.69 11.81 9.12
C LYS A 141 -15.50 13.01 8.64
N ASP A 142 -14.83 14.09 8.27
CA ASP A 142 -15.48 15.28 7.71
C ASP A 142 -15.58 15.26 6.17
N ASN A 143 -15.21 14.13 5.55
CA ASN A 143 -15.12 13.87 4.12
C ASN A 143 -14.06 14.71 3.39
N LYS A 144 -12.99 15.09 4.10
CA LYS A 144 -11.81 15.70 3.49
C LYS A 144 -10.59 14.85 3.80
N VAL A 145 -9.68 14.80 2.84
CA VAL A 145 -8.44 14.04 3.01
C VAL A 145 -7.52 14.81 3.97
N ASP A 146 -7.30 14.25 5.16
CA ASP A 146 -6.28 14.67 6.12
C ASP A 146 -4.95 13.97 5.83
N LEU A 147 -3.89 14.40 6.51
CA LEU A 147 -2.55 13.81 6.40
C LEU A 147 -2.04 13.31 7.75
N VAL A 148 -1.45 12.13 7.75
CA VAL A 148 -0.71 11.57 8.88
C VAL A 148 0.74 11.39 8.46
N ALA A 149 1.66 12.03 9.16
CA ALA A 149 3.07 12.09 8.81
C ALA A 149 3.97 11.57 9.94
N LEU A 150 5.05 10.89 9.58
CA LEU A 150 6.14 10.53 10.49
C LEU A 150 7.24 11.60 10.42
N ASP A 151 7.52 12.24 11.56
CA ASP A 151 8.69 13.08 11.76
C ASP A 151 9.90 12.23 12.17
N SER A 152 10.79 11.96 11.23
CA SER A 152 12.00 11.16 11.45
C SER A 152 13.07 11.84 12.33
N SER A 153 12.90 13.14 12.65
CA SER A 153 13.84 13.85 13.52
C SER A 153 13.52 13.67 15.01
N THR A 154 12.25 13.48 15.33
CA THR A 154 11.75 13.35 16.71
C THR A 154 11.07 12.02 16.97
N ASP A 155 10.92 11.18 15.93
CA ASP A 155 10.08 9.99 15.93
C ASP A 155 8.64 10.34 16.38
N HIS A 156 8.07 11.45 15.91
CA HIS A 156 6.68 11.82 16.23
C HIS A 156 5.73 11.50 15.08
N ILE A 157 4.47 11.21 15.41
CA ILE A 157 3.39 11.23 14.42
C ILE A 157 2.75 12.62 14.45
N ILE A 158 2.56 13.20 13.27
CA ILE A 158 1.91 14.49 13.06
C ILE A 158 0.65 14.25 12.24
N THR A 159 -0.51 14.58 12.80
CA THR A 159 -1.78 14.60 12.07
C THR A 159 -2.08 16.04 11.65
N LEU A 160 -2.25 16.28 10.36
CA LEU A 160 -2.64 17.56 9.79
C LEU A 160 -4.08 17.44 9.30
N LEU A 161 -4.99 18.17 9.93
CA LEU A 161 -6.40 18.17 9.53
C LEU A 161 -6.64 19.19 8.42
N ASN A 162 -7.29 18.75 7.34
CA ASN A 162 -7.64 19.54 6.19
C ASN A 162 -8.97 20.26 6.43
N ASP A 163 -8.94 21.58 6.52
CA ASP A 163 -10.15 22.40 6.65
C ASP A 163 -10.92 22.49 5.32
N GLY A 164 -10.30 22.07 4.22
CA GLY A 164 -10.83 22.07 2.86
C GLY A 164 -9.97 22.89 1.90
N ASN A 165 -10.02 22.54 0.61
CA ASN A 165 -9.24 23.19 -0.45
C ASN A 165 -7.71 23.21 -0.15
N GLY A 166 -7.19 22.16 0.49
CA GLY A 166 -5.76 22.04 0.83
C GLY A 166 -5.27 22.95 1.96
N VAL A 167 -6.17 23.46 2.81
CA VAL A 167 -5.81 24.30 3.96
C VAL A 167 -5.70 23.43 5.21
N PHE A 168 -4.54 23.45 5.88
CA PHE A 168 -4.26 22.64 7.08
C PHE A 168 -3.99 23.53 8.30
N SER A 169 -5.02 24.07 8.95
CA SER A 169 -4.83 25.01 10.07
C SER A 169 -4.51 24.35 11.41
N LYS A 170 -4.80 23.05 11.57
CA LYS A 170 -4.57 22.30 12.81
C LYS A 170 -3.58 21.16 12.60
N GLN A 171 -2.53 21.15 13.41
CA GLN A 171 -1.57 20.05 13.51
C GLN A 171 -1.60 19.47 14.92
N ILE A 172 -1.66 18.16 15.02
CA ILE A 172 -1.64 17.42 16.28
C ILE A 172 -0.41 16.54 16.27
N ARG A 173 0.42 16.69 17.31
CA ARG A 173 1.64 15.91 17.46
C ARG A 173 1.42 14.87 18.55
N TYR A 174 1.70 13.62 18.22
CA TYR A 174 1.80 12.56 19.21
C TYR A 174 3.28 12.26 19.46
N GLU A 175 3.72 12.52 20.69
CA GLU A 175 5.11 12.42 21.12
C GLU A 175 5.45 11.05 21.70
N ASN A 176 6.74 10.78 21.94
CA ASN A 176 7.26 9.57 22.62
C ASN A 176 7.08 8.22 21.89
N ILE A 177 6.88 8.26 20.59
CA ILE A 177 6.88 7.07 19.73
C ILE A 177 8.35 6.80 19.40
N THR A 178 9.03 5.78 19.91
CA THR A 178 10.36 5.46 19.34
C THR A 178 10.14 4.51 18.16
N PHE A 179 10.02 5.02 16.94
CA PHE A 179 9.76 4.20 15.76
C PHE A 179 10.62 4.61 14.56
N ARG A 180 11.07 3.65 13.77
CA ARG A 180 11.88 3.89 12.55
C ARG A 180 11.37 3.18 11.31
N SER A 181 10.15 2.65 11.35
CA SER A 181 9.58 1.81 10.30
C SER A 181 8.25 2.35 9.77
N ASN A 182 7.65 1.59 8.85
CA ASN A 182 6.33 1.88 8.29
C ASN A 182 5.24 1.86 9.37
N PHE A 183 4.13 2.57 9.10
CA PHE A 183 2.92 2.57 9.92
C PHE A 183 1.70 2.42 9.01
N GLN A 184 0.59 1.92 9.57
CA GLN A 184 -0.68 1.83 8.87
C GLN A 184 -1.70 2.77 9.50
N VAL A 185 -2.64 3.26 8.68
CA VAL A 185 -3.75 4.09 9.14
C VAL A 185 -5.06 3.45 8.70
N ILE A 186 -5.81 2.91 9.65
CA ILE A 186 -7.00 2.09 9.42
C ILE A 186 -7.82 2.02 10.70
N ASP A 187 -9.13 1.87 10.58
CA ASP A 187 -10.02 1.61 11.72
C ASP A 187 -9.73 0.21 12.30
N MET A 188 -9.06 0.14 13.45
CA MET A 188 -8.63 -1.12 14.07
C MET A 188 -9.60 -1.61 15.14
N ASN A 189 -10.59 -0.79 15.52
CA ASN A 189 -11.51 -1.09 16.61
C ASN A 189 -12.99 -1.04 16.18
N ASN A 190 -13.26 -0.82 14.88
CA ASN A 190 -14.58 -0.71 14.29
C ASN A 190 -15.43 0.44 14.86
N ASP A 191 -14.82 1.50 15.37
CA ASP A 191 -15.52 2.74 15.78
C ASP A 191 -15.71 3.72 14.62
N ALA A 192 -15.26 3.30 13.43
CA ALA A 192 -15.31 4.00 12.18
C ALA A 192 -14.27 5.13 12.06
N LEU A 193 -13.51 5.50 13.09
CA LEU A 193 -12.40 6.45 12.99
C LEU A 193 -11.12 5.72 12.59
N PRO A 194 -10.31 6.25 11.65
CA PRO A 194 -9.02 5.64 11.35
C PRO A 194 -8.07 5.77 12.55
N ASP A 195 -7.51 4.65 12.97
CA ASP A 195 -6.46 4.51 13.98
C ASP A 195 -5.08 4.41 13.34
N ILE A 196 -4.01 4.48 14.14
CA ILE A 196 -2.63 4.34 13.62
C ILE A 196 -1.97 3.11 14.24
N VAL A 197 -1.60 2.14 13.40
CA VAL A 197 -0.81 0.96 13.82
C VAL A 197 0.66 1.29 13.69
N VAL A 198 1.38 1.24 14.82
CA VAL A 198 2.79 1.62 14.90
C VAL A 198 3.64 0.43 15.31
N ILE A 199 4.77 0.26 14.64
CA ILE A 199 5.82 -0.69 15.01
C ILE A 199 6.99 0.08 15.62
N ARG A 200 7.24 -0.18 16.90
CA ARG A 200 8.41 0.30 17.64
C ARG A 200 9.60 -0.60 17.36
N THR A 201 10.68 -0.03 16.87
CA THR A 201 11.91 -0.77 16.51
C THR A 201 13.06 -0.43 17.47
N GLY A 202 13.81 -1.45 17.92
CA GLY A 202 14.92 -1.29 18.86
C GLY A 202 14.98 -2.37 19.95
N TYR A 203 15.68 -2.08 21.06
CA TYR A 203 15.74 -2.98 22.23
C TYR A 203 14.35 -3.08 22.88
N GLY A 204 13.67 -4.20 22.69
CA GLY A 204 12.26 -4.38 23.10
C GLY A 204 11.27 -3.92 22.04
N SER A 205 11.42 -4.39 20.81
CA SER A 205 10.48 -4.09 19.72
C SER A 205 9.05 -4.47 20.11
N SER A 206 8.10 -3.60 19.79
CA SER A 206 6.69 -3.79 20.12
C SER A 206 5.81 -3.21 19.02
N MET A 207 4.52 -3.54 19.06
CA MET A 207 3.50 -2.84 18.29
C MET A 207 2.52 -2.22 19.27
N PHE A 208 1.97 -1.09 18.88
CA PHE A 208 0.81 -0.51 19.55
C PHE A 208 -0.10 0.12 18.51
N VAL A 209 -1.33 0.35 18.94
CA VAL A 209 -2.32 1.07 18.16
C VAL A 209 -2.59 2.38 18.87
N LEU A 210 -2.49 3.48 18.13
CA LEU A 210 -2.98 4.78 18.55
C LEU A 210 -4.45 4.86 18.14
N LEU A 211 -5.35 4.60 19.10
CA LEU A 211 -6.79 4.64 18.89
C LEU A 211 -7.26 6.09 18.77
N ASN A 212 -7.89 6.44 17.66
CA ASN A 212 -8.39 7.77 17.39
C ASN A 212 -9.70 8.01 18.16
N THR A 213 -9.66 8.97 19.07
CA THR A 213 -10.78 9.31 19.97
C THR A 213 -11.60 10.50 19.50
N ASN A 214 -11.42 10.93 18.24
CA ASN A 214 -12.03 12.05 17.51
C ASN A 214 -11.04 13.21 17.24
N ASN A 215 -11.15 13.81 16.06
CA ASN A 215 -10.36 14.94 15.57
C ASN A 215 -8.84 14.72 15.65
N GLY A 216 -8.36 13.49 15.43
CA GLY A 216 -6.94 13.15 15.46
C GLY A 216 -6.30 13.14 16.87
N ASN A 217 -7.09 13.02 17.93
CA ASN A 217 -6.56 12.78 19.27
C ASN A 217 -6.44 11.28 19.51
N PHE A 218 -5.33 10.81 20.07
CA PHE A 218 -5.08 9.38 20.21
C PHE A 218 -4.95 8.91 21.66
N ILE A 219 -5.44 7.69 21.92
CA ILE A 219 -5.11 6.90 23.11
C ILE A 219 -4.23 5.73 22.68
N GLU A 220 -3.10 5.56 23.34
CA GLU A 220 -2.24 4.41 23.13
C GLU A 220 -2.86 3.15 23.72
N GLN A 221 -2.94 2.12 22.88
CA GLN A 221 -3.22 0.77 23.31
C GLN A 221 -2.02 -0.11 22.96
N GLU A 222 -1.24 -0.49 23.99
CA GLU A 222 -0.19 -1.48 23.82
C GLU A 222 -0.78 -2.82 23.36
N ARG A 223 -0.13 -3.43 22.38
CA ARG A 223 -0.42 -4.78 21.89
C ARG A 223 0.75 -5.71 22.31
N PRO A 224 0.61 -7.05 22.20
CA PRO A 224 1.58 -7.99 22.76
C PRO A 224 3.02 -7.68 22.33
N PRO A 225 4.02 -7.92 23.19
CA PRO A 225 5.42 -7.74 22.81
C PRO A 225 5.79 -8.73 21.69
N TYR A 226 6.58 -8.27 20.72
CA TYR A 226 7.12 -9.12 19.66
C TYR A 226 8.61 -9.34 19.89
N SER A 227 9.08 -10.55 19.60
CA SER A 227 10.51 -10.86 19.68
C SER A 227 11.32 -10.31 18.50
N LEU A 228 10.65 -9.90 17.41
CA LEU A 228 11.28 -9.47 16.16
C LEU A 228 10.52 -8.29 15.52
N THR A 229 11.24 -7.49 14.75
CA THR A 229 10.68 -6.38 13.96
C THR A 229 10.21 -6.90 12.61
N PRO A 230 8.93 -6.74 12.24
CA PRO A 230 8.47 -7.08 10.89
C PRO A 230 9.03 -6.09 9.86
N SER A 231 9.30 -6.59 8.66
CA SER A 231 9.68 -5.79 7.48
C SER A 231 8.45 -5.19 6.79
N PHE A 232 7.31 -5.86 6.88
CA PHE A 232 6.06 -5.51 6.21
C PHE A 232 4.90 -5.67 7.19
N ILE A 233 3.88 -4.83 7.06
CA ILE A 233 2.66 -4.91 7.84
C ILE A 233 1.49 -4.52 6.96
N GLU A 234 0.49 -5.39 6.88
CA GLU A 234 -0.81 -5.12 6.26
C GLU A 234 -1.89 -5.29 7.33
N ALA A 235 -2.86 -4.38 7.34
CA ALA A 235 -4.00 -4.43 8.24
C ALA A 235 -5.27 -4.59 7.40
N ILE A 236 -5.95 -5.73 7.57
CA ILE A 236 -7.06 -6.11 6.69
C ILE A 236 -7.92 -7.16 7.38
N ASP A 237 -9.23 -7.16 7.11
CA ASP A 237 -10.12 -8.26 7.49
C ASP A 237 -9.76 -9.49 6.64
N ILE A 238 -8.84 -10.33 7.14
CA ILE A 238 -8.32 -11.46 6.38
C ILE A 238 -9.23 -12.69 6.52
N ASN A 239 -10.12 -12.73 7.51
CA ASN A 239 -10.98 -13.88 7.79
C ASN A 239 -12.47 -13.65 7.48
N GLY A 240 -12.88 -12.41 7.17
CA GLY A 240 -14.25 -12.02 6.85
C GLY A 240 -15.14 -11.79 8.08
N ASP A 241 -14.57 -11.56 9.27
CA ASP A 241 -15.33 -11.33 10.51
C ASP A 241 -15.65 -9.85 10.79
N ASN A 242 -15.23 -8.96 9.88
CA ASN A 242 -15.27 -7.51 9.95
C ASN A 242 -14.34 -6.88 11.01
N GLU A 243 -13.42 -7.61 11.62
CA GLU A 243 -12.35 -7.04 12.44
C GLU A 243 -11.07 -6.93 11.59
N MET A 244 -10.31 -5.83 11.74
CA MET A 244 -9.05 -5.69 11.00
C MET A 244 -7.97 -6.56 11.66
N ASP A 245 -7.56 -7.61 10.94
CA ASP A 245 -6.45 -8.49 11.30
C ASP A 245 -5.11 -7.89 10.86
N LEU A 246 -4.01 -8.44 11.38
CA LEU A 246 -2.67 -8.00 10.99
C LEU A 246 -1.90 -9.13 10.31
N VAL A 247 -1.42 -8.85 9.10
CA VAL A 247 -0.48 -9.71 8.37
C VAL A 247 0.91 -9.07 8.45
N MET A 248 1.81 -9.71 9.18
CA MET A 248 3.15 -9.19 9.43
C MET A 248 4.22 -10.05 8.77
N GLY A 249 4.93 -9.46 7.80
CA GLY A 249 6.01 -10.12 7.07
C GLY A 249 7.36 -9.90 7.74
N PHE A 250 8.13 -10.97 7.88
CA PHE A 250 9.49 -10.99 8.40
C PHE A 250 10.48 -11.43 7.31
N SER A 251 11.72 -11.76 7.70
CA SER A 251 12.77 -12.14 6.75
C SER A 251 12.34 -13.29 5.84
N ASN A 252 11.86 -14.41 6.38
CA ASN A 252 11.55 -15.63 5.62
C ASN A 252 10.24 -16.31 6.07
N TYR A 253 9.34 -15.56 6.68
CA TYR A 253 8.02 -16.03 7.09
C TYR A 253 7.11 -14.82 7.28
N PHE A 254 5.81 -15.07 7.39
CA PHE A 254 4.85 -14.07 7.84
C PHE A 254 3.94 -14.65 8.91
N HIS A 255 3.44 -13.79 9.79
CA HIS A 255 2.46 -14.13 10.82
C HIS A 255 1.13 -13.49 10.48
N ILE A 256 0.04 -14.15 10.85
CA ILE A 256 -1.30 -13.58 10.88
C ILE A 256 -1.78 -13.49 12.33
N TYR A 257 -2.18 -12.29 12.74
CA TYR A 257 -2.80 -12.05 14.04
C TYR A 257 -4.27 -11.73 13.84
N PHE A 258 -5.14 -12.65 14.24
CA PHE A 258 -6.57 -12.41 14.19
C PHE A 258 -7.01 -11.48 15.31
N ALA A 259 -7.70 -10.42 14.95
CA ALA A 259 -8.25 -9.48 15.89
C ALA A 259 -9.52 -10.04 16.55
N PHE A 260 -9.75 -9.61 17.78
CA PHE A 260 -11.01 -9.78 18.47
C PHE A 260 -11.64 -8.40 18.70
N ARG A 261 -12.97 -8.36 18.74
CA ARG A 261 -13.77 -7.16 19.06
C ARG A 261 -13.36 -6.35 20.28
N ASN A 262 -12.70 -6.99 21.24
CA ASN A 262 -12.20 -6.30 22.44
C ASN A 262 -10.85 -5.62 22.20
N GLY A 263 -10.37 -5.55 20.96
CA GLY A 263 -9.06 -5.00 20.60
C GLY A 263 -7.90 -5.87 21.10
N THR A 264 -8.07 -7.18 21.20
CA THR A 264 -6.96 -8.12 21.47
C THR A 264 -6.71 -8.99 20.25
N PHE A 265 -5.59 -9.71 20.22
CA PHE A 265 -5.26 -10.63 19.12
C PHE A 265 -5.17 -12.07 19.63
N ALA A 266 -5.53 -13.02 18.77
CA ALA A 266 -5.20 -14.43 18.97
C ALA A 266 -3.69 -14.67 18.91
N ASP A 267 -3.25 -15.85 19.36
CA ASP A 267 -1.89 -16.32 19.07
C ASP A 267 -1.68 -16.38 17.55
N PRO A 268 -0.52 -15.96 17.04
CA PRO A 268 -0.31 -15.87 15.61
C PRO A 268 -0.29 -17.24 14.94
N ILE A 269 -0.70 -17.25 13.67
CA ILE A 269 -0.47 -18.37 12.77
C ILE A 269 0.74 -18.04 11.89
N ASP A 270 1.70 -18.96 11.85
CA ASP A 270 2.97 -18.78 11.16
C ASP A 270 2.98 -19.47 9.79
N TYR A 271 3.45 -18.75 8.78
CA TYR A 271 3.63 -19.24 7.42
C TYR A 271 5.07 -19.04 6.97
N HIS A 272 5.79 -20.15 6.81
CA HIS A 272 7.18 -20.12 6.40
C HIS A 272 7.34 -20.01 4.90
N SER A 273 8.35 -19.24 4.50
CA SER A 273 8.90 -19.21 3.16
C SER A 273 10.29 -19.84 3.17
N ASP A 274 10.58 -20.64 2.16
CA ASP A 274 11.93 -21.18 1.94
C ASP A 274 12.95 -20.07 1.59
N TYR A 275 12.47 -18.88 1.24
CA TYR A 275 13.28 -17.77 0.75
C TYR A 275 12.95 -16.48 1.48
N GLN A 276 13.93 -15.58 1.48
CA GLN A 276 13.77 -14.27 2.07
C GLN A 276 12.74 -13.45 1.27
N LEU A 277 11.84 -12.76 1.97
CA LEU A 277 10.78 -11.94 1.36
C LEU A 277 11.34 -10.57 0.94
N SER A 278 10.93 -10.09 -0.24
CA SER A 278 11.16 -8.71 -0.71
C SER A 278 9.93 -7.83 -0.59
N SER A 279 8.74 -8.41 -0.66
CA SER A 279 7.46 -7.73 -0.41
C SER A 279 6.42 -8.72 0.06
N LEU A 280 5.40 -8.19 0.73
CA LEU A 280 4.17 -8.86 1.10
C LEU A 280 3.03 -7.90 0.78
N GLU A 281 2.08 -8.33 -0.04
CA GLU A 281 0.88 -7.56 -0.38
C GLU A 281 -0.36 -8.40 -0.11
N THR A 282 -1.46 -7.76 0.27
CA THR A 282 -2.77 -8.40 0.37
C THR A 282 -3.67 -7.91 -0.75
N ALA A 283 -4.56 -8.78 -1.24
CA ALA A 283 -5.49 -8.41 -2.29
C ALA A 283 -6.85 -9.06 -2.07
N ASN A 284 -7.89 -8.30 -2.42
CA ASN A 284 -9.25 -8.78 -2.58
C ASN A 284 -9.71 -8.35 -3.97
N PHE A 285 -9.93 -9.29 -4.87
CA PHE A 285 -10.29 -8.98 -6.26
C PHE A 285 -11.46 -9.82 -6.78
N ASP A 286 -11.92 -10.81 -6.01
CA ASP A 286 -13.07 -11.60 -6.42
C ASP A 286 -14.36 -11.09 -5.75
N ASN A 287 -15.49 -11.35 -6.41
CA ASN A 287 -16.80 -11.00 -5.88
C ASN A 287 -17.22 -11.90 -4.70
N GLU A 288 -16.36 -12.83 -4.28
CA GLU A 288 -16.59 -13.79 -3.21
C GLU A 288 -15.91 -13.34 -1.90
N ASN A 289 -15.25 -12.18 -1.92
CA ASN A 289 -14.54 -11.59 -0.77
C ASN A 289 -13.40 -12.47 -0.26
N LYS A 290 -12.78 -13.26 -1.16
CA LYS A 290 -11.65 -14.11 -0.82
C LYS A 290 -10.38 -13.29 -0.82
N MET A 291 -9.66 -13.40 0.29
CA MET A 291 -8.40 -12.69 0.48
C MET A 291 -7.23 -13.49 -0.08
N TYR A 292 -6.25 -12.76 -0.62
CA TYR A 292 -5.01 -13.29 -1.16
C TYR A 292 -3.81 -12.63 -0.49
N ILE A 293 -2.76 -13.41 -0.27
CA ILE A 293 -1.44 -12.89 0.14
C ILE A 293 -0.45 -13.18 -0.98
N ILE A 294 0.21 -12.13 -1.46
CA ILE A 294 1.18 -12.19 -2.56
C ILE A 294 2.56 -11.90 -1.99
N LEU A 295 3.48 -12.83 -2.17
CA LEU A 295 4.87 -12.70 -1.72
C LEU A 295 5.81 -12.65 -2.90
N THR A 296 6.71 -11.67 -2.91
CA THR A 296 7.92 -11.69 -3.73
C THR A 296 9.12 -12.17 -2.92
N HIS A 297 10.05 -12.86 -3.58
CA HIS A 297 11.19 -13.50 -2.92
C HIS A 297 12.50 -12.93 -3.43
N LEU A 298 13.35 -12.48 -2.49
CA LEU A 298 14.69 -11.98 -2.79
C LEU A 298 15.52 -13.07 -3.47
N ARG A 299 16.09 -12.70 -4.62
CA ARG A 299 17.06 -13.52 -5.40
C ARG A 299 16.53 -14.90 -5.82
N ASN A 300 15.21 -15.06 -5.96
CA ASN A 300 14.64 -16.36 -6.30
C ASN A 300 13.62 -16.35 -7.46
N ASN A 301 13.49 -15.24 -8.20
CA ASN A 301 12.78 -15.20 -9.48
C ASN A 301 11.40 -15.90 -9.47
N ARG A 302 10.68 -15.75 -8.33
CA ARG A 302 9.39 -16.38 -8.09
C ARG A 302 8.45 -15.49 -7.29
N ILE A 303 7.16 -15.76 -7.44
CA ILE A 303 6.07 -15.23 -6.63
C ILE A 303 5.31 -16.39 -6.00
N SER A 304 4.87 -16.20 -4.75
CA SER A 304 3.95 -17.11 -4.06
C SER A 304 2.63 -16.42 -3.82
N ILE A 305 1.54 -17.03 -4.25
CA ILE A 305 0.17 -16.52 -4.05
C ILE A 305 -0.56 -17.50 -3.14
N PHE A 306 -0.85 -17.06 -1.93
CA PHE A 306 -1.68 -17.78 -0.97
C PHE A 306 -3.13 -17.34 -1.16
N SER A 307 -4.04 -18.32 -1.24
CA SER A 307 -5.48 -18.08 -1.32
C SER A 307 -6.12 -18.47 0.00
N ASN A 308 -6.93 -17.58 0.57
CA ASN A 308 -7.61 -17.83 1.83
C ASN A 308 -8.61 -18.99 1.67
N THR A 309 -8.69 -19.87 2.67
CA THR A 309 -9.65 -20.99 2.74
C THR A 309 -11.02 -20.57 3.29
N GLY A 310 -11.25 -19.27 3.51
CA GLY A 310 -12.53 -18.68 3.94
C GLY A 310 -12.65 -18.42 5.44
N ASN A 311 -11.56 -18.55 6.18
CA ASN A 311 -11.48 -18.37 7.64
C ASN A 311 -10.15 -17.73 8.06
N GLY A 312 -9.47 -17.07 7.12
CA GLY A 312 -8.17 -16.44 7.33
C GLY A 312 -6.98 -17.41 7.35
N THR A 313 -7.21 -18.71 7.11
CA THR A 313 -6.12 -19.67 6.95
C THR A 313 -5.79 -19.91 5.49
N PHE A 314 -4.55 -20.26 5.22
CA PHE A 314 -4.03 -20.45 3.86
C PHE A 314 -3.45 -21.85 3.69
N GLY A 315 -3.71 -22.46 2.54
CA GLY A 315 -3.08 -23.72 2.13
C GLY A 315 -1.73 -23.50 1.45
N GLU A 316 -1.27 -24.52 0.71
CA GLU A 316 -0.08 -24.40 -0.13
C GLU A 316 -0.23 -23.27 -1.16
N PRO A 317 0.79 -22.42 -1.35
CA PRO A 317 0.70 -21.32 -2.28
C PRO A 317 0.82 -21.80 -3.74
N LYS A 318 0.12 -21.09 -4.63
CA LYS A 318 0.44 -21.17 -6.06
C LYS A 318 1.79 -20.51 -6.29
N ILE A 319 2.70 -21.21 -6.97
CA ILE A 319 4.03 -20.71 -7.29
C ILE A 319 4.09 -20.29 -8.77
N ILE A 320 4.52 -19.05 -9.01
CA ILE A 320 4.84 -18.54 -10.34
C ILE A 320 6.35 -18.40 -10.43
N ASN A 321 6.97 -19.19 -11.31
CA ASN A 321 8.42 -19.24 -11.52
C ASN A 321 8.84 -18.50 -12.79
N ASN A 322 10.16 -18.35 -12.97
CA ASN A 322 10.77 -17.75 -14.17
C ASN A 322 10.32 -16.31 -14.42
N ILE A 323 10.00 -15.59 -13.36
CA ILE A 323 9.81 -14.14 -13.39
C ILE A 323 11.14 -13.46 -13.06
N ASP A 324 11.34 -12.25 -13.56
CA ASP A 324 12.53 -11.48 -13.14
C ASP A 324 12.45 -11.21 -11.63
N GLN A 325 13.62 -11.02 -11.00
CA GLN A 325 13.69 -10.67 -9.58
C GLN A 325 12.82 -9.45 -9.33
N SER A 326 11.69 -9.64 -8.64
CA SER A 326 10.68 -8.61 -8.41
C SER A 326 10.72 -8.17 -6.97
N ASN A 327 10.63 -6.86 -6.73
CA ASN A 327 10.60 -6.27 -5.39
C ASN A 327 9.19 -5.82 -5.00
N TYR A 328 8.23 -5.94 -5.92
CA TYR A 328 6.82 -5.63 -5.72
C TYR A 328 5.98 -6.60 -6.56
N ALA A 329 4.84 -7.01 -6.02
CA ALA A 329 3.82 -7.72 -6.78
C ALA A 329 2.44 -7.48 -6.18
N SER A 330 1.45 -7.18 -7.00
CA SER A 330 0.06 -7.00 -6.60
C SER A 330 -0.88 -7.72 -7.56
N LEU A 331 -2.05 -8.11 -7.07
CA LEU A 331 -3.07 -8.83 -7.81
C LEU A 331 -4.32 -7.98 -7.90
N ILE A 332 -4.64 -7.49 -9.10
CA ILE A 332 -5.66 -6.46 -9.31
C ILE A 332 -6.19 -6.49 -10.74
N ASP A 333 -7.46 -6.18 -10.93
CA ASP A 333 -8.05 -5.98 -12.25
C ASP A 333 -7.59 -4.63 -12.83
N ILE A 334 -6.42 -4.64 -13.47
CA ILE A 334 -5.81 -3.41 -13.99
C ILE A 334 -6.43 -3.01 -15.33
N ASN A 335 -6.99 -3.96 -16.08
CA ASN A 335 -7.55 -3.70 -17.41
C ASN A 335 -9.08 -3.47 -17.41
N GLY A 336 -9.76 -3.69 -16.27
CA GLY A 336 -11.19 -3.47 -16.09
C GLY A 336 -12.08 -4.56 -16.71
N GLU A 337 -11.54 -5.75 -16.99
CA GLU A 337 -12.28 -6.85 -17.60
C GLU A 337 -12.97 -7.78 -16.59
N GLY A 338 -12.77 -7.52 -15.30
CA GLY A 338 -13.33 -8.29 -14.19
C GLY A 338 -12.49 -9.49 -13.76
N ASN A 339 -11.25 -9.61 -14.25
CA ASN A 339 -10.28 -10.61 -13.81
C ASN A 339 -9.02 -9.90 -13.33
N ALA A 340 -8.40 -10.41 -12.27
CA ALA A 340 -7.16 -9.81 -11.80
C ALA A 340 -5.94 -10.24 -12.63
N GLU A 341 -5.10 -9.26 -12.94
CA GLU A 341 -3.74 -9.43 -13.41
C GLU A 341 -2.76 -9.40 -12.25
N LEU A 342 -1.65 -10.10 -12.43
CA LEU A 342 -0.51 -9.96 -11.55
C LEU A 342 0.41 -8.86 -12.09
N VAL A 343 0.45 -7.72 -11.39
CA VAL A 343 1.38 -6.63 -11.65
C VAL A 343 2.65 -6.92 -10.86
N VAL A 344 3.77 -7.12 -11.54
CA VAL A 344 5.08 -7.38 -10.90
C VAL A 344 6.06 -6.31 -11.33
N ALA A 345 6.95 -5.92 -10.43
CA ALA A 345 7.93 -4.91 -10.78
C ALA A 345 9.29 -5.18 -10.14
N ASN A 346 10.32 -4.75 -10.85
CA ASN A 346 11.68 -4.63 -10.36
C ASN A 346 12.24 -3.23 -10.61
N ASP A 347 13.52 -3.05 -10.29
CA ASP A 347 14.21 -1.77 -10.37
C ASP A 347 14.26 -1.15 -11.78
N GLN A 348 13.84 -1.86 -12.84
CA GLN A 348 13.86 -1.34 -14.22
C GLN A 348 12.60 -1.64 -15.02
N THR A 349 11.73 -2.54 -14.55
CA THR A 349 10.59 -3.02 -15.32
C THR A 349 9.34 -3.16 -14.47
N ILE A 350 8.20 -2.87 -15.09
CA ILE A 350 6.88 -3.23 -14.59
C ILE A 350 6.29 -4.18 -15.61
N LYS A 351 5.85 -5.36 -15.17
CA LYS A 351 5.23 -6.37 -16.03
C LYS A 351 3.83 -6.68 -15.56
N ILE A 352 2.95 -6.86 -16.54
CA ILE A 352 1.57 -7.24 -16.31
C ILE A 352 1.43 -8.66 -16.84
N LEU A 353 1.17 -9.59 -15.92
CA LEU A 353 1.05 -11.00 -16.20
C LEU A 353 -0.43 -11.35 -16.22
N HIS A 354 -0.92 -11.72 -17.40
CA HIS A 354 -2.27 -12.26 -17.55
C HIS A 354 -2.22 -13.75 -17.21
N LEU A 355 -2.86 -14.12 -16.09
CA LEU A 355 -2.96 -15.50 -15.66
C LEU A 355 -4.16 -16.14 -16.37
N ARG A 356 -3.92 -16.73 -17.55
CA ARG A 356 -4.95 -17.49 -18.29
C ARG A 356 -4.80 -19.00 -18.03
N CYS A 357 -5.93 -19.69 -17.88
CA CYS A 357 -6.00 -21.16 -17.94
C CYS A 357 -5.66 -21.67 -19.34
#